data_AF-A0A0Q8J217-F1
#
_entry.id   AF-A0A0Q8J217-F1
#
_cell.length_a   1.000
_cell.length_b   1.000
_cell.length_c   1.000
_cell.angle_alpha   90.00
_cell.angle_beta   90.00
_cell.angle_gamma   90.00
#
_symmetry.space_group_name_H-M   'P 1'
#
loop_
_entity.id
_entity.type
_entity.pdbx_description
1 polymer ?
#
loop_
_entity_poly.entity_id
_entity_poly.type
_entity_poly.pdbx_seq_one_letter_code
_entity_poly.pdbx_strand_id
1 'polypeptide(L)'
;MTIVDHGTVESSIVVSGRSGNGGASTPVQVTIHHTYKNDIKVDLVAPDGTIYNIHNRTGGSADNVIGTFTKNLSSEPLNGTWKLRVNDNQTGDTGRIDTWSLTF
;
A
#
# COMPACT_ATOMS: atom_id res chain seq x y z
N MET A 1 7.58 -4.31 8.74
CA MET A 1 6.86 -5.59 8.57
C MET A 1 7.48 -6.37 7.42
N THR A 2 7.92 -7.61 7.63
CA THR A 2 8.73 -8.36 6.63
C THR A 2 7.90 -8.83 5.44
N ILE A 3 8.47 -8.72 4.24
CA ILE A 3 7.98 -9.29 2.99
C ILE A 3 8.88 -10.49 2.68
N VAL A 4 8.28 -11.65 2.47
CA VAL A 4 8.99 -12.90 2.11
C VAL A 4 8.60 -13.31 0.70
N ASP A 5 9.47 -14.04 0.01
CA ASP A 5 9.25 -14.60 -1.32
C ASP A 5 7.89 -15.31 -1.41
N HIS A 6 7.16 -15.04 -2.50
CA HIS A 6 5.80 -15.55 -2.73
C HIS A 6 4.81 -15.29 -1.58
N GLY A 7 5.15 -14.36 -0.68
CA GLY A 7 4.42 -14.04 0.52
C GLY A 7 3.47 -12.87 0.30
N THR A 8 2.48 -12.80 1.18
CA THR A 8 1.61 -11.63 1.32
C THR A 8 1.71 -11.10 2.73
N VAL A 9 1.90 -9.80 2.87
CA VAL A 9 1.94 -9.11 4.16
C VAL A 9 1.03 -7.90 4.14
N GLU A 10 0.36 -7.64 5.26
CA GLU A 10 -0.57 -6.51 5.40
C GLU A 10 -0.23 -5.68 6.64
N SER A 11 0.01 -4.39 6.47
CA SER A 11 0.05 -3.43 7.57
C SER A 11 -1.28 -2.69 7.65
N SER A 12 -1.86 -2.53 8.85
CA SER A 12 -3.19 -1.95 9.04
C SER A 12 -3.13 -0.62 9.82
N ILE A 13 -3.96 0.34 9.43
CA ILE A 13 -4.25 1.57 10.18
C ILE A 13 -5.75 1.59 10.47
N VAL A 14 -6.12 1.75 11.74
CA VAL A 14 -7.51 1.92 12.16
C VAL A 14 -7.82 3.42 12.25
N VAL A 15 -8.86 3.86 11.56
CA VAL A 15 -9.35 5.23 11.59
C VAL A 15 -10.72 5.25 12.26
N SER A 16 -10.91 6.15 13.22
CA SER A 16 -12.16 6.31 13.96
C SER A 16 -12.43 7.78 14.28
N GLY A 17 -13.68 8.12 14.60
CA GLY A 17 -14.07 9.46 15.07
C GLY A 17 -14.11 10.52 13.97
N ARG A 18 -14.09 10.13 12.69
CA ARG A 18 -14.25 11.05 11.55
C ARG A 18 -15.67 10.97 10.98
N SER A 19 -16.06 11.97 10.20
CA SER A 19 -17.32 12.00 9.47
C SER A 19 -17.07 12.08 7.96
N GLY A 20 -17.89 11.40 7.17
CA GLY A 20 -17.83 11.45 5.71
C GLY A 20 -16.84 10.46 5.08
N ASN A 21 -16.52 10.74 3.83
CA ASN A 21 -15.70 9.89 2.96
C ASN A 21 -14.32 10.51 2.69
N GLY A 22 -13.44 9.71 2.07
CA GLY A 22 -12.14 10.18 1.57
C GLY A 22 -12.26 11.28 0.52
N GLY A 23 -11.12 11.88 0.18
CA GLY A 23 -11.04 12.87 -0.89
C GLY A 23 -10.87 12.23 -2.27
N ALA A 24 -11.22 12.96 -3.32
CA ALA A 24 -10.91 12.56 -4.71
C ALA A 24 -9.39 12.57 -5.01
N SER A 25 -8.62 13.23 -4.16
CA SER A 25 -7.16 13.34 -4.24
C SER A 25 -6.54 13.13 -2.86
N THR A 26 -6.66 11.92 -2.32
CA THR A 26 -6.06 11.55 -1.03
C THR A 26 -4.64 11.04 -1.24
N PRO A 27 -3.61 11.68 -0.63
CA PRO A 27 -2.23 11.20 -0.69
C PRO A 27 -2.03 9.97 0.21
N VAL A 28 -1.35 8.98 -0.36
CA VAL A 28 -0.86 7.78 0.33
C VAL A 28 0.66 7.80 0.27
N GLN A 29 1.31 8.07 1.40
CA GLN A 29 2.77 8.00 1.47
C GLN A 29 3.19 6.56 1.75
N VAL A 30 4.16 6.05 1.00
CA VAL A 30 4.67 4.68 1.13
C VAL A 30 6.19 4.69 1.13
N THR A 31 6.78 3.94 2.05
CA THR A 31 8.20 3.58 2.08
C THR A 31 8.30 2.07 2.23
N ILE A 32 8.59 1.37 1.14
CA ILE A 32 8.87 -0.06 1.11
C ILE A 32 10.29 -0.26 0.62
N HIS A 33 11.08 -0.99 1.41
CA HIS A 33 12.40 -1.42 1.01
C HIS A 33 12.33 -2.82 0.40
N HIS A 34 12.81 -2.96 -0.84
CA HIS A 34 12.85 -4.22 -1.58
C HIS A 34 13.93 -4.12 -2.67
N THR A 35 14.78 -5.13 -2.82
CA THR A 35 15.89 -5.10 -3.78
C THR A 35 15.39 -4.91 -5.21
N TYR A 36 14.32 -5.60 -5.62
CA TYR A 36 13.66 -5.35 -6.90
C TYR A 36 12.18 -5.05 -6.73
N LYS A 37 11.78 -3.82 -7.08
CA LYS A 37 10.37 -3.43 -7.00
C LYS A 37 9.51 -4.10 -8.08
N ASN A 38 10.12 -4.61 -9.14
CA ASN A 38 9.48 -5.50 -10.12
C ASN A 38 8.83 -6.73 -9.46
N ASP A 39 9.35 -7.19 -8.31
CA ASP A 39 8.86 -8.44 -7.72
C ASP A 39 7.54 -8.25 -6.97
N ILE A 40 7.32 -7.03 -6.45
CA ILE A 40 6.21 -6.75 -5.55
C ILE A 40 5.03 -6.06 -6.24
N LYS A 41 3.83 -6.42 -5.77
CA LYS A 41 2.59 -5.66 -5.98
C LYS A 41 2.23 -4.99 -4.66
N VAL A 42 1.88 -3.71 -4.72
CA VAL A 42 1.47 -2.90 -3.56
C VAL A 42 0.07 -2.38 -3.80
N ASP A 43 -0.83 -2.70 -2.89
CA ASP A 43 -2.24 -2.32 -2.93
C ASP A 43 -2.63 -1.61 -1.63
N LEU A 44 -3.37 -0.51 -1.74
CA LEU A 44 -4.17 0.01 -0.64
C LEU A 44 -5.51 -0.71 -0.63
N VAL A 45 -5.90 -1.26 0.51
CA VAL A 45 -7.20 -1.91 0.73
C VAL A 45 -8.03 -1.01 1.64
N ALA A 46 -9.18 -0.57 1.13
CA ALA A 46 -10.16 0.24 1.85
C ALA A 46 -10.94 -0.61 2.89
N PRO A 47 -11.64 0.03 3.85
CA PRO A 47 -12.39 -0.68 4.88
C PRO A 47 -13.48 -1.62 4.34
N ASP A 48 -14.02 -1.32 3.17
CA ASP A 48 -15.03 -2.12 2.48
C ASP A 48 -14.43 -3.28 1.65
N GLY A 49 -13.10 -3.36 1.55
CA GLY A 49 -12.37 -4.34 0.76
C GLY A 49 -12.00 -3.88 -0.66
N THR A 50 -12.40 -2.67 -1.09
CA THR A 50 -12.03 -2.09 -2.38
C THR A 50 -10.51 -1.93 -2.47
N ILE A 51 -9.95 -2.28 -3.64
CA ILE A 51 -8.50 -2.30 -3.88
C ILE A 51 -8.08 -1.14 -4.78
N TYR A 52 -7.12 -0.37 -4.30
CA TYR A 52 -6.46 0.70 -5.05
C TYR A 52 -4.99 0.34 -5.28
N ASN A 53 -4.64 -0.05 -6.50
CA ASN A 53 -3.25 -0.44 -6.81
C ASN A 53 -2.31 0.77 -6.75
N ILE A 54 -1.26 0.70 -5.93
CA ILE A 54 -0.22 1.72 -5.79
C ILE A 54 0.94 1.41 -6.74
N HIS A 55 1.34 0.14 -6.79
CA HIS A 55 2.45 -0.34 -7.60
C HIS A 55 2.16 -1.76 -8.08
N ASN A 56 2.52 -2.06 -9.32
CA ASN A 56 2.30 -3.39 -9.90
C ASN A 56 3.49 -3.79 -10.77
N ARG A 57 4.56 -4.24 -10.12
CA ARG A 57 5.68 -4.93 -10.79
C ARG A 57 6.31 -4.16 -11.94
N THR A 58 6.34 -2.83 -11.85
CA THR A 58 6.98 -1.94 -12.85
C THR A 58 8.38 -1.51 -12.42
N GLY A 59 9.17 -0.98 -13.35
CA GLY A 59 10.46 -0.37 -13.04
C GLY A 59 11.67 -1.32 -13.05
N GLY A 60 11.52 -2.54 -13.55
CA GLY A 60 12.64 -3.45 -13.85
C GLY A 60 13.51 -3.75 -12.62
N SER A 61 14.83 -3.65 -12.79
CA SER A 61 15.81 -3.90 -11.73
C SER A 61 15.97 -2.75 -10.72
N ALA A 62 15.04 -1.79 -10.68
CA ALA A 62 15.11 -0.71 -9.71
C ALA A 62 14.56 -1.15 -8.35
N ASP A 63 15.21 -0.68 -7.30
CA ASP A 63 14.86 -0.97 -5.92
C ASP A 63 13.67 -0.12 -5.44
N ASN A 64 13.01 -0.61 -4.41
CA ASN A 64 12.10 0.10 -3.51
C ASN A 64 10.82 0.70 -4.14
N VAL A 65 9.79 0.83 -3.32
CA VAL A 65 8.59 1.62 -3.65
C VAL A 65 8.49 2.73 -2.62
N ILE A 66 8.98 3.91 -2.99
CA ILE A 66 9.04 5.08 -2.12
C ILE A 66 8.39 6.27 -2.84
N GLY A 67 7.43 6.91 -2.19
CA GLY A 67 6.80 8.11 -2.71
C GLY A 67 5.42 8.37 -2.16
N THR A 68 4.78 9.39 -2.71
CA THR A 68 3.39 9.74 -2.43
C THR A 68 2.53 9.43 -3.64
N PHE A 69 1.49 8.62 -3.42
CA PHE A 69 0.58 8.15 -4.45
C PHE A 69 -0.82 8.68 -4.16
N THR A 70 -1.38 9.43 -5.10
CA THR A 70 -2.73 9.99 -4.93
C THR A 70 -3.78 9.01 -5.40
N LYS A 71 -4.82 8.80 -4.58
CA LYS A 71 -6.00 7.97 -4.92
C LYS A 71 -7.28 8.76 -4.76
N ASN A 72 -8.26 8.43 -5.61
CA ASN A 72 -9.63 8.87 -5.43
C ASN A 72 -10.32 7.91 -4.47
N LEU A 73 -10.54 8.35 -3.24
CA LEU A 73 -11.19 7.61 -2.17
C LEU A 73 -12.56 8.21 -1.82
N SER A 74 -13.17 8.97 -2.73
CA SER A 74 -14.43 9.69 -2.48
C SER A 74 -15.63 8.77 -2.25
N SER A 75 -15.56 7.51 -2.68
CA SER A 75 -16.53 6.46 -2.37
C SER A 75 -16.35 5.85 -0.99
N GLU A 76 -15.19 6.01 -0.36
CA GLU A 76 -14.79 5.23 0.80
C GLU A 76 -15.08 5.95 2.11
N PRO A 77 -15.70 5.28 3.10
CA PRO A 77 -15.84 5.85 4.43
C PRO A 77 -14.44 6.07 5.05
N LEU A 78 -14.24 7.22 5.70
CA LEU A 78 -12.97 7.52 6.38
C LEU A 78 -12.68 6.50 7.49
N ASN A 79 -13.72 6.18 8.27
CA ASN A 79 -13.60 5.27 9.41
C ASN A 79 -13.54 3.81 8.96
N GLY A 80 -12.73 3.04 9.66
CA GLY A 80 -12.54 1.62 9.42
C GLY A 80 -11.07 1.23 9.39
N THR A 81 -10.81 0.00 8.97
CA THR A 81 -9.45 -0.52 8.86
C THR A 81 -8.96 -0.39 7.43
N TRP A 82 -8.02 0.52 7.24
CA TRP A 82 -7.25 0.65 6.00
C TRP A 82 -6.04 -0.26 6.07
N LYS A 83 -5.65 -0.87 4.94
CA LYS A 83 -4.46 -1.72 4.89
C LYS A 83 -3.56 -1.39 3.71
N LEU A 84 -2.26 -1.42 3.93
CA LEU A 84 -1.29 -1.57 2.86
C LEU A 84 -0.96 -3.05 2.73
N ARG A 85 -1.33 -3.64 1.61
CA ARG A 85 -1.03 -5.03 1.26
C ARG A 85 0.13 -5.07 0.28
N VAL A 86 1.12 -5.90 0.58
CA VAL A 86 2.24 -6.17 -0.32
C VAL A 86 2.31 -7.66 -0.60
N ASN A 87 2.35 -8.00 -1.88
CA ASN A 87 2.55 -9.36 -2.38
C ASN A 87 3.91 -9.40 -3.07
N ASP A 88 4.81 -10.25 -2.61
CA ASP A 88 5.96 -10.64 -3.43
C ASP A 88 5.53 -11.77 -4.38
N ASN A 89 5.87 -11.65 -5.65
CA ASN A 89 5.55 -12.66 -6.65
C ASN A 89 6.80 -13.18 -7.38
N GLN A 90 7.99 -12.98 -6.80
CA GLN A 90 9.24 -13.57 -7.29
C GLN A 90 10.01 -14.26 -6.15
N THR A 91 11.02 -15.02 -6.54
CA THR A 91 11.96 -15.69 -5.61
C THR A 91 13.29 -14.95 -5.60
N GLY A 92 13.97 -14.94 -4.46
CA GLY A 92 15.36 -14.54 -4.31
C GLY A 92 15.54 -13.24 -3.53
N ASP A 93 14.55 -12.36 -3.56
CA ASP A 93 14.61 -11.05 -2.93
C ASP A 93 13.51 -10.93 -1.88
N THR A 94 13.87 -10.31 -0.75
CA THR A 94 12.93 -10.02 0.34
C THR A 94 13.00 -8.55 0.69
N GLY A 95 12.06 -8.10 1.53
CA GLY A 95 12.04 -6.71 1.94
C GLY A 95 11.18 -6.45 3.15
N ARG A 96 10.77 -5.19 3.30
CA ARG A 96 9.84 -4.80 4.36
C ARG A 96 9.01 -3.59 3.98
N ILE A 97 7.77 -3.57 4.48
CA ILE A 97 7.04 -2.32 4.70
C ILE A 97 7.72 -1.60 5.86
N ASP A 98 8.27 -0.42 5.58
CA ASP A 98 8.95 0.41 6.58
C ASP A 98 7.96 1.39 7.21
N THR A 99 7.42 2.29 6.40
CA THR A 99 6.41 3.27 6.81
C THR A 99 5.36 3.48 5.73
N TRP A 100 4.15 3.86 6.14
CA TRP A 100 3.13 4.36 5.24
C TRP A 100 2.10 5.19 6.02
N SER A 101 1.38 6.07 5.32
CA SER A 101 0.33 6.90 5.91
C SER A 101 -0.77 7.24 4.90
N LEU A 102 -1.97 7.50 5.41
CA LEU A 102 -3.07 8.13 4.68
C LEU A 102 -3.40 9.46 5.34
N THR A 103 -3.44 10.52 4.54
CA THR A 103 -3.87 11.85 5.00
C THR A 103 -5.16 12.22 4.28
N PHE A 104 -6.27 12.17 5.01
CA PHE A 104 -7.58 12.63 4.53
C PHE A 104 -7.80 14.11 4.80
#